data_AF-A0A2S6MW87-F1
#
_entry.id   AF-A0A2S6MW87-F1
#
_cell.length_a   1.000
_cell.length_b   1.000
_cell.length_c   1.000
_cell.angle_alpha   90.00
_cell.angle_beta   90.00
_cell.angle_gamma   90.00
#
_symmetry.space_group_name_H-M   'P 1'
#
loop_
_entity.id
_entity.type
_entity.pdbx_description
1 polymer ?
#
loop_
_entity_poly.entity_id
_entity_poly.type
_entity_poly.pdbx_seq_one_letter_code
_entity_poly.pdbx_strand_id
1 'polypeptide(L)'
;MTGSHWNLVAAVAVALCVATPGRAESVSPETARDLVRNGDILALHDVLSRIRPAIEGEIIAVALETDGRRFLYRIKALGRDGRYRDYRADAKDGAAVHDP
;
A
#
# COMPACT_ATOMS: atom_id res chain seq x y z
N MET A 1 31.22 -40.33 -43.86
CA MET A 1 30.82 -40.20 -42.44
C MET A 1 31.15 -38.76 -42.03
N THR A 2 30.29 -37.77 -42.33
CA THR A 2 29.27 -37.16 -41.43
C THR A 2 29.89 -36.62 -40.14
N GLY A 3 29.76 -35.37 -39.69
CA GLY A 3 29.02 -34.14 -40.04
C GLY A 3 29.69 -33.03 -39.19
N SER A 4 29.20 -31.82 -38.96
CA SER A 4 28.08 -30.99 -39.37
C SER A 4 28.25 -29.72 -38.52
N HIS A 5 28.67 -28.63 -39.16
CA HIS A 5 28.40 -27.22 -38.82
C HIS A 5 27.56 -26.96 -37.54
N TRP A 6 28.18 -26.38 -36.51
CA TRP A 6 27.48 -25.92 -35.30
C TRP A 6 26.90 -24.52 -35.54
N ASN A 7 25.58 -24.47 -35.74
CA ASN A 7 24.83 -23.23 -35.83
C ASN A 7 24.81 -22.49 -34.49
N LEU A 8 24.95 -21.17 -34.58
CA LEU A 8 24.73 -20.18 -33.52
C LEU A 8 23.27 -20.20 -33.06
N VAL A 9 23.02 -20.18 -31.75
CA VAL A 9 21.82 -19.55 -31.18
C VAL A 9 22.22 -18.81 -29.90
N ALA A 10 22.30 -17.48 -30.00
CA ALA A 10 22.36 -16.60 -28.84
C ALA A 10 20.98 -16.58 -28.19
N ALA A 11 20.86 -17.15 -27.00
CA ALA A 11 19.65 -17.03 -26.19
C ALA A 11 19.62 -15.64 -25.55
N VAL A 12 18.87 -14.71 -26.15
CA VAL A 12 18.50 -13.45 -25.49
C VAL A 12 17.50 -13.79 -24.39
N ALA A 13 17.97 -13.82 -23.15
CA ALA A 13 17.12 -13.92 -21.97
C ALA A 13 16.38 -12.58 -21.80
N VAL A 14 15.15 -12.51 -22.31
CA VAL A 14 14.21 -11.44 -21.97
C VAL A 14 13.84 -11.62 -20.50
N ALA A 15 14.49 -10.85 -19.62
CA ALA A 15 14.08 -10.72 -18.24
C ALA A 15 12.74 -9.99 -18.20
N LEU A 16 11.64 -10.75 -18.17
CA LEU A 16 10.34 -10.21 -17.76
C LEU A 16 10.45 -9.82 -16.28
N CYS A 17 10.72 -8.53 -16.03
CA CYS A 17 10.45 -7.91 -14.75
C CYS A 17 8.93 -7.93 -14.54
N VAL A 18 8.40 -9.03 -14.00
CA VAL A 18 7.07 -9.06 -13.43
C VAL A 18 7.12 -8.16 -12.20
N ALA A 19 6.67 -6.92 -12.35
CA ALA A 19 6.42 -6.03 -11.23
C ALA A 19 5.33 -6.69 -10.37
N THR A 20 5.73 -7.32 -9.27
CA THR A 20 4.79 -7.80 -8.28
C THR A 20 4.03 -6.58 -7.76
N PRO A 21 2.69 -6.53 -7.86
CA PRO A 21 1.94 -5.44 -7.25
C PRO A 21 2.30 -5.43 -5.77
N GLY A 22 2.83 -4.28 -5.32
CA GLY A 22 3.36 -4.13 -3.97
C GLY A 22 2.28 -4.49 -2.96
N ARG A 23 2.43 -5.66 -2.34
CA ARG A 23 1.52 -6.10 -1.28
C ARG A 23 1.81 -5.24 -0.07
N ALA A 24 0.87 -4.36 0.26
CA ALA A 24 0.97 -3.58 1.49
C ALA A 24 0.93 -4.54 2.69
N GLU A 25 1.96 -4.49 3.52
CA GLU A 25 2.12 -5.27 4.74
C GLU A 25 1.56 -4.48 5.94
N SER A 26 0.84 -5.17 6.83
CA SER A 26 0.32 -4.56 8.06
C SER A 26 1.45 -4.28 9.05
N VAL A 27 1.46 -3.07 9.61
CA VAL A 27 2.43 -2.64 10.62
C VAL A 27 1.91 -2.97 12.02
N SER A 28 2.79 -3.48 12.89
CA SER A 28 2.42 -3.83 14.26
C SER A 28 2.08 -2.58 15.11
N PRO A 29 1.24 -2.68 16.15
CA PRO A 29 0.90 -1.54 17.01
C PRO A 29 2.10 -0.92 17.73
N GLU A 30 3.10 -1.72 18.10
CA GLU A 30 4.33 -1.26 18.77
C GLU A 30 5.15 -0.42 17.80
N THR A 31 5.37 -0.94 16.59
CA THR A 31 6.08 -0.23 15.51
C THR A 31 5.34 1.06 15.15
N ALA A 32 4.01 1.02 15.03
CA ALA A 32 3.19 2.19 14.75
C ALA A 32 3.35 3.27 15.83
N ARG A 33 3.41 2.86 17.10
CA ARG A 33 3.61 3.76 18.23
C ARG A 33 4.99 4.43 18.18
N ASP A 34 6.03 3.69 17.83
CA ASP A 34 7.39 4.23 17.73
C ASP A 34 7.51 5.21 16.55
N LEU A 35 6.92 4.90 15.39
CA LEU A 35 6.88 5.80 14.24
C LEU A 35 6.20 7.14 14.58
N VAL A 36 5.07 7.11 15.29
CA VAL A 36 4.39 8.34 15.74
C VAL A 36 5.25 9.11 16.74
N ARG A 37 5.88 8.42 17.71
CA ARG A 37 6.71 9.05 18.73
C ARG A 37 7.94 9.73 18.15
N ASN A 38 8.54 9.14 17.13
CA ASN A 38 9.71 9.69 16.44
C ASN A 38 9.34 10.82 15.47
N GLY A 39 8.04 11.00 15.18
CA GLY A 39 7.56 11.98 14.20
C GLY A 39 7.71 11.53 12.76
N ASP A 40 7.95 10.24 12.52
CA ASP A 40 8.08 9.66 11.17
C ASP A 40 6.73 9.64 10.44
N ILE A 41 5.63 9.50 11.20
CA ILE A 41 4.25 9.57 10.71
C ILE A 41 3.37 10.40 11.65
N LEU A 42 2.28 10.93 11.12
CA LEU A 42 1.23 11.59 11.89
C LEU A 42 0.48 10.59 12.77
N ALA A 43 -0.05 11.05 13.90
CA ALA A 43 -0.94 10.24 14.70
C ALA A 43 -2.28 10.02 13.97
N LEU A 44 -2.91 8.85 14.20
CA LEU A 44 -4.16 8.48 13.54
C LEU A 44 -5.26 9.55 13.67
N HIS A 45 -5.37 10.22 14.82
CA HIS A 45 -6.40 11.24 15.04
C HIS A 45 -6.20 12.48 14.16
N ASP A 46 -4.96 12.87 13.88
CA ASP A 46 -4.64 13.96 12.95
C ASP A 46 -5.02 13.61 11.52
N VAL A 47 -4.71 12.38 11.10
CA VAL A 47 -5.05 11.88 9.76
C VAL A 47 -6.57 11.77 9.60
N LEU A 48 -7.26 11.20 10.59
CA LEU A 48 -8.73 11.09 10.58
C LEU A 48 -9.38 12.47 10.49
N SER A 49 -8.85 13.49 11.16
CA SER A 49 -9.40 14.84 11.10
C SER A 49 -9.32 15.45 9.70
N ARG A 50 -8.31 15.08 8.91
CA ARG A 50 -8.11 15.53 7.52
C ARG A 50 -9.02 14.80 6.54
N ILE A 51 -9.14 13.47 6.67
CA ILE A 51 -9.87 12.65 5.70
C ILE A 51 -11.37 12.48 6.04
N ARG A 52 -11.81 12.81 7.27
CA ARG A 52 -13.21 12.68 7.69
C ARG A 52 -14.24 13.26 6.71
N PRO A 53 -14.03 14.43 6.07
CA PRO A 53 -15.00 14.97 5.12
C PRO A 53 -15.23 14.10 3.88
N ALA A 54 -14.27 13.24 3.52
CA ALA A 54 -14.37 12.32 2.38
C ALA A 54 -14.95 10.95 2.75
N ILE A 55 -15.03 10.62 4.05
CA ILE A 55 -15.50 9.30 4.49
C ILE A 55 -17.02 9.26 4.47
N GLU A 56 -17.56 8.36 3.65
CA GLU A 56 -18.98 8.05 3.60
C GLU A 56 -19.26 6.79 4.42
N GLY A 57 -20.04 6.94 5.49
CA GLY A 57 -20.46 5.83 6.35
C GLY A 57 -19.73 5.75 7.69
N GLU A 58 -19.88 4.62 8.36
CA GLU A 58 -19.34 4.37 9.69
C GLU A 58 -17.95 3.72 9.61
N ILE A 59 -16.94 4.28 10.28
CA ILE A 59 -15.61 3.68 10.33
C ILE A 59 -15.67 2.43 11.21
N ILE A 60 -15.32 1.28 10.65
CA ILE A 60 -15.36 -0.02 11.36
C ILE A 60 -13.97 -0.59 11.60
N ALA A 61 -12.97 -0.16 10.85
CA ALA A 61 -11.61 -0.65 10.96
C ALA A 61 -10.60 0.38 10.47
N VAL A 62 -9.44 0.37 11.10
CA VAL A 62 -8.26 1.14 10.72
C VAL A 62 -7.06 0.21 10.76
N ALA A 63 -6.15 0.37 9.79
CA ALA A 63 -4.87 -0.33 9.76
C ALA A 63 -3.78 0.65 9.32
N LEU A 64 -2.57 0.45 9.84
CA LEU A 64 -1.36 1.05 9.29
C LEU A 64 -0.71 -0.01 8.40
N GLU A 65 -0.45 0.34 7.15
CA GLU A 65 0.14 -0.56 6.16
C GLU A 65 1.38 0.09 5.53
N THR A 66 2.30 -0.70 5.02
CA THR A 66 3.48 -0.23 4.28
C THR A 66 3.73 -1.10 3.06
N ASP A 67 4.05 -0.49 1.93
CA ASP A 67 4.53 -1.19 0.74
C ASP A 67 6.07 -1.22 0.64
N GLY A 68 6.75 -0.87 1.74
CA GLY A 68 8.20 -0.71 1.82
C GLY A 68 8.70 0.67 1.37
N ARG A 69 7.85 1.52 0.76
CA ARG A 69 8.21 2.89 0.34
C ARG A 69 7.52 3.96 1.16
N ARG A 70 6.27 3.72 1.56
CA ARG A 70 5.49 4.67 2.37
C ARG A 70 4.57 3.95 3.34
N PHE A 71 4.24 4.65 4.42
CA PHE A 71 3.23 4.23 5.37
C PHE A 71 1.88 4.82 4.97
N LEU A 72 0.84 3.98 4.99
CA LEU A 72 -0.53 4.36 4.65
C LEU A 72 -1.45 3.98 5.80
N TYR A 73 -2.29 4.91 6.22
CA TYR A 73 -3.48 4.56 6.97
C TYR A 73 -4.57 4.09 6.02
N ARG A 74 -5.04 2.85 6.20
CA ARG A 74 -6.23 2.33 5.53
C ARG A 74 -7.41 2.39 6.49
N ILE A 75 -8.45 3.11 6.10
CA ILE A 75 -9.68 3.32 6.86
C ILE A 75 -10.82 2.64 6.11
N LYS A 76 -11.45 1.66 6.75
CA LYS A 76 -12.61 0.96 6.19
C LYS A 76 -13.88 1.54 6.78
N ALA A 77 -14.81 1.95 5.93
CA ALA A 77 -16.12 2.46 6.33
C ALA A 77 -17.27 1.61 5.76
N LEU A 78 -18.30 1.38 6.57
CA LEU A 78 -19.54 0.73 6.18
C LEU A 78 -20.56 1.78 5.74
N GLY A 79 -20.92 1.76 4.46
CA GLY A 79 -21.98 2.61 3.92
C GLY A 79 -23.38 2.11 4.31
N ARG A 80 -24.37 3.00 4.22
CA ARG A 80 -25.79 2.65 4.43
C ARG A 80 -26.33 1.65 3.39
N ASP A 81 -25.64 1.52 2.27
CA ASP A 81 -25.88 0.50 1.24
C ASP A 81 -25.37 -0.90 1.65
N GLY A 82 -24.82 -1.04 2.86
CA GLY A 82 -24.26 -2.31 3.35
C GLY A 82 -22.91 -2.64 2.74
N ARG A 83 -22.31 -1.73 1.96
CA ARG A 83 -21.03 -1.95 1.28
C ARG A 83 -19.90 -1.25 2.01
N TYR A 84 -18.76 -1.94 2.10
CA TYR A 84 -17.55 -1.33 2.62
C TYR A 84 -16.83 -0.51 1.54
N ARG A 85 -16.24 0.60 1.96
CA ARG A 85 -15.32 1.44 1.18
C ARG A 85 -14.01 1.56 1.94
N ASP A 86 -12.91 1.40 1.22
CA ASP A 86 -11.56 1.59 1.75
C ASP A 86 -11.06 2.97 1.34
N TYR A 87 -10.72 3.78 2.32
CA TYR A 87 -10.07 5.08 2.16
C TYR A 87 -8.61 4.93 2.57
N ARG A 88 -7.69 5.50 1.80
CA ARG A 88 -6.26 5.51 2.15
C ARG A 88 -5.77 6.94 2.33
N ALA A 89 -4.91 7.13 3.32
CA ALA A 89 -4.23 8.39 3.55
C ALA A 89 -2.73 8.14 3.75
N ASP A 90 -1.89 9.00 3.20
CA ASP A 90 -0.47 8.98 3.45
C ASP A 90 -0.21 9.29 4.93
N ALA A 91 0.56 8.44 5.61
CA ALA A 91 0.77 8.60 7.04
C ALA A 91 1.69 9.80 7.36
N LYS A 92 2.47 10.31 6.39
CA LYS A 92 3.38 11.44 6.59
C LYS A 92 2.65 12.79 6.66
N ASP A 93 1.64 12.98 5.85
CA ASP A 93 0.94 14.27 5.71
C ASP A 93 -0.60 14.15 5.72
N GLY A 94 -1.15 12.96 5.85
CA GLY A 94 -2.59 12.72 5.89
C GLY A 94 -3.29 13.02 4.57
N ALA A 95 -2.57 13.19 3.45
CA ALA A 95 -3.16 13.40 2.14
C ALA A 95 -3.90 12.13 1.70
N ALA A 96 -5.11 12.30 1.17
CA ALA A 96 -5.86 11.19 0.61
C ALA A 96 -5.10 10.58 -0.58
N VAL A 97 -4.97 9.25 -0.57
CA VAL A 97 -4.32 8.48 -1.63
C VAL A 97 -5.40 7.70 -2.36
N HIS A 98 -5.51 7.96 -3.66
CA HIS A 98 -6.35 7.14 -4.54
C HIS A 98 -5.56 5.89 -4.96
N ASP A 99 -6.19 4.73 -4.90
CA ASP A 99 -5.68 3.53 -5.58
C ASP A 99 -6.02 3.68 -7.07
N PRO A 100 -5.09 3.45 -8.01
CA PRO A 100 -5.40 3.44 -9.44
C PRO A 100 -6.40 2.34 -9.84
#